data_AF-A0A365QSC1-F1
#
_entry.id   AF-A0A365QSC1-F1
#
_cell.length_a   1.000
_cell.length_b   1.000
_cell.length_c   1.000
_cell.angle_alpha   90.00
_cell.angle_beta   90.00
_cell.angle_gamma   90.00
#
_symmetry.space_group_name_H-M   'P 1'
#
loop_
_entity.id
_entity.type
_entity.pdbx_description
1 polymer ?
#
loop_
_entity_poly.entity_id
_entity_poly.type
_entity_poly.pdbx_seq_one_letter_code
_entity_poly.pdbx_strand_id
1 'polypeptide(L)'
;MGTDRVNAFHGPDSVRHEAAELLLLAARTLVSPQTPLWGRARCIDLIDTLLDLATRHGFMLTEPLLEMLDADLYGDDTLRMLHAAFNPVPETELVAALQQSSFHAWLQGKVH
;
A
#
# COMPACT_ATOMS: atom_id res chain seq x y z
N MET A 1 14.57 20.02 24.83
CA MET A 1 13.32 20.55 24.26
C MET A 1 13.34 20.21 22.78
N GLY A 2 12.73 19.09 22.38
CA GLY A 2 12.88 18.62 21.01
C GLY A 2 12.39 17.19 20.84
N THR A 3 11.09 17.03 20.66
CA THR A 3 10.47 15.88 19.99
C THR A 3 9.12 16.31 19.44
N ASP A 4 9.14 17.20 18.45
CA ASP A 4 7.98 17.49 17.60
C ASP A 4 8.28 16.96 16.19
N ARG A 5 8.29 15.63 16.05
CA ARG A 5 8.42 14.94 14.75
C ARG A 5 7.40 13.82 14.56
N VAL A 6 6.35 13.79 15.39
CA VAL A 6 5.34 12.72 15.36
C VAL A 6 3.98 13.16 14.83
N ASN A 7 3.82 14.40 14.35
CA ASN A 7 2.51 14.94 13.98
C ASN A 7 2.37 15.42 12.52
N ALA A 8 3.17 14.90 11.60
CA ALA A 8 3.23 15.41 10.23
C ALA A 8 2.56 14.53 9.18
N PHE A 9 1.41 13.88 9.46
CA PHE A 9 0.64 13.16 8.42
C PHE A 9 -0.85 13.03 8.76
N HIS A 10 -1.55 14.11 9.11
CA HIS A 10 -3.02 14.06 9.28
C HIS A 10 -3.69 15.20 8.50
N GLY A 11 -3.66 15.07 7.18
CA GLY A 11 -4.71 15.60 6.29
C GLY A 11 -5.54 14.44 5.75
N PRO A 12 -6.81 14.63 5.38
CA PRO A 12 -7.67 13.57 4.83
C PRO A 12 -7.07 12.89 3.57
N ASP A 13 -6.22 13.59 2.82
CA ASP A 13 -5.52 13.01 1.66
C ASP A 13 -4.28 12.16 2.03
N SER A 14 -3.81 12.22 3.28
CA SER A 14 -2.58 11.55 3.73
C SER A 14 -2.68 10.03 3.67
N VAL A 15 -3.77 9.47 4.20
CA VAL A 15 -3.93 8.00 4.32
C VAL A 15 -4.07 7.33 2.94
N ARG A 16 -4.77 7.98 2.00
CA ARG A 16 -4.89 7.47 0.62
C ARG A 16 -3.54 7.47 -0.10
N HIS A 17 -2.78 8.56 0.08
CA HIS A 17 -1.43 8.66 -0.46
C HIS A 17 -0.51 7.61 0.15
N GLU A 18 -0.52 7.44 1.46
CA GLU A 18 0.22 6.39 2.16
C GLU A 18 -0.16 4.99 1.68
N ALA A 19 -1.45 4.70 1.48
CA ALA A 19 -1.90 3.41 0.94
C ALA A 19 -1.38 3.16 -0.48
N ALA A 20 -1.39 4.19 -1.35
CA ALA A 20 -0.82 4.12 -2.69
C ALA A 20 0.70 3.88 -2.66
N GLU A 21 1.43 4.64 -1.85
CA GLU A 21 2.88 4.48 -1.69
C GLU A 21 3.25 3.12 -1.11
N LEU A 22 2.50 2.62 -0.13
CA LEU A 22 2.72 1.30 0.48
C LEU A 22 2.45 0.17 -0.51
N LEU A 23 1.40 0.27 -1.33
CA LEU A 23 1.12 -0.72 -2.36
C LEU A 23 2.22 -0.75 -3.42
N LEU A 24 2.71 0.43 -3.83
CA LEU A 24 3.84 0.57 -4.74
C LEU A 24 5.12 -0.04 -4.14
N LEU A 25 5.41 0.26 -2.88
CA LEU A 25 6.57 -0.28 -2.18
C LEU A 25 6.49 -1.80 -2.03
N ALA A 26 5.31 -2.35 -1.70
CA ALA A 26 5.09 -3.78 -1.58
C ALA A 26 5.30 -4.49 -2.92
N ALA A 27 4.79 -3.94 -4.03
CA ALA A 27 5.01 -4.48 -5.36
C ALA A 27 6.50 -4.49 -5.75
N ARG A 28 7.21 -3.37 -5.53
CA ARG A 28 8.66 -3.26 -5.76
C ARG A 28 9.45 -4.27 -4.93
N THR A 29 9.04 -4.45 -3.68
CA THR A 29 9.67 -5.39 -2.76
C THR A 29 9.41 -6.82 -3.21
N LEU A 30 8.21 -7.14 -3.69
CA LEU A 30 7.83 -8.48 -4.14
C LEU A 30 8.70 -8.97 -5.31
N VAL A 31 8.95 -8.10 -6.29
CA VAL A 31 9.76 -8.43 -7.49
C VAL A 31 11.27 -8.39 -7.24
N SER A 32 11.71 -7.82 -6.12
CA SER A 32 13.14 -7.76 -5.81
C SER A 32 13.73 -9.16 -5.56
N PRO A 33 14.85 -9.51 -6.22
CA PRO A 33 15.51 -10.80 -6.01
C PRO A 33 16.13 -10.92 -4.61
N GLN A 34 16.31 -9.81 -3.89
CA GLN A 34 16.85 -9.79 -2.53
C GLN A 34 15.81 -9.94 -1.44
N THR A 35 14.52 -9.91 -1.79
CA THR A 35 13.44 -10.06 -0.82
C THR A 35 13.32 -11.52 -0.40
N PRO A 36 13.46 -11.83 0.90
CA PRO A 36 13.30 -13.20 1.38
C PRO A 36 11.87 -13.69 1.20
N LEU A 37 11.67 -15.02 1.12
CA LEU A 37 10.34 -15.62 0.87
C LEU A 37 9.27 -15.18 1.88
N TRP A 38 9.64 -15.04 3.15
CA TRP A 38 8.72 -14.55 4.18
C TRP A 38 8.35 -13.08 3.98
N GLY A 39 9.25 -12.25 3.44
CA GLY A 39 8.96 -10.86 3.07
C GLY A 39 8.04 -10.76 1.86
N ARG A 40 8.20 -11.67 0.88
CA ARG A 40 7.32 -11.76 -0.29
C ARG A 40 5.88 -12.09 0.10
N ALA A 41 5.69 -13.06 1.00
CA ALA A 41 4.35 -13.40 1.51
C ALA A 41 3.65 -12.19 2.14
N ARG A 42 4.38 -11.37 2.91
CA ARG A 42 3.83 -10.15 3.52
C ARG A 42 3.47 -9.07 2.50
N CYS A 43 4.25 -8.96 1.42
CA CYS A 43 3.94 -8.05 0.31
C CYS A 43 2.67 -8.48 -0.42
N ILE A 44 2.52 -9.78 -0.70
CA ILE A 44 1.31 -10.35 -1.30
C ILE A 44 0.10 -10.07 -0.42
N ASP A 45 0.19 -10.39 0.89
CA ASP A 45 -0.92 -10.14 1.84
C ASP A 45 -1.36 -8.67 1.84
N LEU A 46 -0.42 -7.72 1.79
CA LEU A 46 -0.72 -6.29 1.75
C LEU A 46 -1.40 -5.90 0.43
N ILE A 47 -0.84 -6.33 -0.70
CA ILE A 47 -1.37 -6.04 -2.04
C ILE A 47 -2.80 -6.57 -2.14
N ASP A 48 -3.03 -7.83 -1.78
CA ASP A 48 -4.36 -8.45 -1.83
C ASP A 48 -5.35 -7.72 -0.92
N THR A 49 -4.94 -7.37 0.31
CA THR A 49 -5.81 -6.65 1.26
C THR A 49 -6.24 -5.28 0.72
N LEU A 50 -5.30 -4.52 0.16
CA LEU A 50 -5.58 -3.18 -0.36
C LEU A 50 -6.36 -3.22 -1.68
N LEU A 51 -6.09 -4.18 -2.55
CA LEU A 51 -6.83 -4.35 -3.80
C LEU A 51 -8.25 -4.86 -3.55
N ASP A 52 -8.45 -5.82 -2.65
CA ASP A 52 -9.80 -6.25 -2.23
C ASP A 52 -10.61 -5.07 -1.69
N LEU A 53 -9.98 -4.24 -0.85
CA LEU A 53 -10.63 -3.03 -0.34
C LEU A 53 -11.00 -2.07 -1.47
N ALA A 54 -10.09 -1.77 -2.39
CA ALA A 54 -10.38 -0.91 -3.53
C ALA A 54 -11.52 -1.48 -4.40
N THR A 55 -11.52 -2.78 -4.67
CA THR A 55 -12.57 -3.46 -5.45
C THR A 55 -13.94 -3.42 -4.75
N ARG A 56 -13.98 -3.61 -3.42
CA ARG A 56 -15.23 -3.45 -2.64
C ARG A 56 -15.82 -2.03 -2.73
N HIS A 57 -14.97 -1.03 -2.96
CA HIS A 57 -15.38 0.36 -3.19
C HIS A 57 -15.49 0.74 -4.67
N GLY A 58 -15.53 -0.23 -5.57
CA GLY A 58 -15.87 -0.03 -6.98
C GLY A 58 -14.67 0.15 -7.92
N PHE A 59 -13.45 -0.12 -7.48
CA PHE A 59 -12.30 -0.17 -8.37
C PHE A 59 -12.36 -1.43 -9.26
N MET A 60 -12.48 -1.23 -10.58
CA MET A 60 -12.66 -2.31 -11.57
C MET A 60 -11.39 -2.61 -12.40
N LEU A 61 -10.29 -1.89 -12.15
CA LEU A 61 -9.04 -2.01 -12.92
C LEU A 61 -7.96 -2.78 -12.14
N THR A 62 -8.37 -3.74 -11.32
CA THR A 62 -7.46 -4.55 -10.49
C THR A 62 -6.48 -5.37 -11.32
N GLU A 63 -6.96 -6.03 -12.38
CA GLU A 63 -6.11 -6.79 -13.31
C GLU A 63 -5.08 -5.90 -14.03
N PRO A 64 -5.47 -4.79 -14.71
CA PRO A 64 -4.52 -3.84 -15.28
C PRO A 64 -3.52 -3.26 -14.27
N LEU A 65 -3.96 -3.02 -13.03
CA LEU A 65 -3.08 -2.52 -11.97
C LEU A 65 -2.04 -3.57 -11.58
N LEU A 66 -2.43 -4.82 -11.42
CA LEU A 66 -1.50 -5.92 -11.14
C LEU A 66 -0.49 -6.11 -12.27
N GLU A 67 -0.92 -6.04 -13.52
CA GLU A 67 -0.02 -6.11 -14.68
C GLU A 67 1.00 -4.96 -14.68
N MET A 68 0.57 -3.74 -14.36
CA MET A 68 1.49 -2.58 -14.27
C MET A 68 2.49 -2.72 -13.12
N LEU A 69 2.08 -3.30 -12.00
CA LEU A 69 2.95 -3.55 -10.86
C LEU A 69 3.96 -4.67 -11.15
N ASP A 70 3.55 -5.74 -11.83
CA ASP A 70 4.43 -6.85 -12.20
C ASP A 70 5.46 -6.44 -13.27
N ALA A 71 5.06 -5.58 -14.21
CA ALA A 71 5.92 -5.10 -15.29
C ALA A 71 6.97 -4.05 -14.86
N ASP A 72 7.12 -3.77 -13.56
CA ASP A 72 8.05 -2.75 -13.02
C ASP A 72 7.78 -1.33 -13.60
N LEU A 73 6.55 -1.09 -14.07
CA LEU A 73 6.13 0.18 -14.68
C LEU A 73 5.80 1.22 -13.60
N TYR A 74 6.74 1.48 -12.70
CA TYR A 74 6.55 2.39 -11.57
C TYR A 74 6.76 3.86 -11.97
N GLY A 75 5.83 4.40 -12.77
CA GLY A 75 5.79 5.81 -13.18
C GLY A 75 4.58 6.56 -12.61
N ASP A 76 4.47 7.83 -12.98
CA ASP A 76 3.37 8.74 -12.54
C ASP A 76 1.98 8.15 -12.85
N ASP A 77 1.84 7.39 -13.93
CA ASP A 77 0.59 6.73 -14.29
C ASP A 77 0.17 5.64 -13.30
N THR A 78 1.12 4.89 -12.74
CA THR A 78 0.86 3.86 -11.73
C THR A 78 0.41 4.49 -10.42
N LEU A 79 1.09 5.55 -9.98
CA LEU A 79 0.67 6.32 -8.80
C LEU A 79 -0.72 6.94 -9.02
N ARG A 80 -0.97 7.55 -10.19
CA ARG A 80 -2.29 8.11 -10.51
C ARG A 80 -3.39 7.06 -10.47
N MET A 81 -3.13 5.85 -10.96
CA MET A 81 -4.09 4.75 -10.94
C MET A 81 -4.33 4.21 -9.51
N LEU A 82 -3.28 4.13 -8.69
CA LEU A 82 -3.38 3.77 -7.27
C LEU A 82 -4.20 4.81 -6.49
N HIS A 83 -3.93 6.09 -6.71
CA HIS A 83 -4.73 7.17 -6.14
C HIS A 83 -6.20 7.09 -6.56
N ALA A 84 -6.47 6.79 -7.83
CA ALA A 84 -7.83 6.57 -8.31
C ALA A 84 -8.50 5.36 -7.65
N ALA A 85 -7.75 4.28 -7.37
CA ALA A 85 -8.24 3.10 -6.68
C ALA A 85 -8.66 3.38 -5.23
N PHE A 86 -7.93 4.24 -4.52
CA PHE A 86 -8.21 4.57 -3.12
C PHE A 86 -9.08 5.81 -2.90
N ASN A 87 -9.29 6.63 -3.94
CA ASN A 87 -10.17 7.80 -3.87
C ASN A 87 -11.60 7.47 -3.37
N PRO A 88 -12.28 6.40 -3.85
CA PRO A 88 -13.61 6.06 -3.35
C PRO A 88 -13.59 5.38 -1.97
N VAL A 89 -12.42 4.98 -1.45
CA VAL A 89 -12.31 4.22 -0.20
C VAL A 89 -12.38 5.18 1.01
N PRO A 90 -13.23 4.91 2.01
CA PRO A 90 -13.24 5.65 3.27
C PRO A 90 -11.90 5.51 4.01
N GLU A 91 -11.38 6.63 4.54
CA GLU A 91 -10.11 6.64 5.28
C GLU A 91 -10.11 5.69 6.47
N THR A 92 -11.24 5.56 7.18
CA THR A 92 -11.36 4.64 8.31
C THR A 92 -11.15 3.18 7.91
N GLU A 93 -11.57 2.80 6.71
CA GLU A 93 -11.37 1.45 6.19
C GLU A 93 -9.92 1.24 5.70
N LEU A 94 -9.31 2.27 5.12
CA LEU A 94 -7.88 2.23 4.78
C LEU A 94 -7.00 2.08 6.01
N VAL A 95 -7.24 2.87 7.07
CA VAL A 95 -6.51 2.75 8.33
C VAL A 95 -6.70 1.37 8.93
N ALA A 96 -7.93 0.85 8.95
CA ALA A 96 -8.22 -0.49 9.46
C ALA A 96 -7.48 -1.58 8.67
N ALA A 97 -7.50 -1.51 7.34
CA ALA A 97 -6.79 -2.44 6.47
C ALA A 97 -5.26 -2.39 6.69
N LEU A 98 -4.69 -1.18 6.79
CA LEU A 98 -3.26 -1.00 7.05
C LEU A 98 -2.84 -1.51 8.43
N GLN A 99 -3.67 -1.31 9.46
CA GLN A 99 -3.45 -1.84 10.81
C GLN A 99 -3.58 -3.36 10.89
N GLN A 100 -4.49 -3.96 10.12
CA GLN A 100 -4.64 -5.41 10.02
C GLN A 100 -3.52 -6.04 9.19
N SER A 101 -2.92 -5.28 8.28
CA SER A 101 -1.76 -5.74 7.53
C SER A 101 -0.56 -5.91 8.47
N SER A 102 -0.04 -7.13 8.48
CA SER A 102 1.21 -7.45 9.17
C SER A 102 2.44 -6.71 8.59
N PHE A 103 2.27 -6.05 7.44
CA PHE A 103 3.29 -5.28 6.74
C PHE A 103 3.71 -4.02 7.50
N HIS A 104 2.77 -3.31 8.14
CA HIS A 104 3.10 -2.12 8.93
C HIS A 104 3.94 -2.47 10.17
N ALA A 105 3.63 -3.58 10.85
CA ALA A 105 4.43 -4.07 11.98
C ALA A 105 5.86 -4.47 11.55
N TRP A 106 6.00 -5.00 10.34
CA TRP A 106 7.29 -5.35 9.73
C TRP A 106 8.12 -4.13 9.35
N LEU A 107 7.55 -3.11 8.69
CA LEU A 107 8.24 -1.86 8.37
C LEU A 107 8.75 -1.12 9.62
N GLN A 108 8.04 -1.24 10.75
CA GLN A 108 8.48 -0.69 12.03
C GLN A 108 9.54 -1.53 12.76
N GLY A 109 10.00 -2.65 12.18
CA GLY A 109 11.02 -3.51 12.78
C GLY A 109 10.58 -4.21 14.08
N LYS A 110 9.27 -4.35 14.32
CA LYS A 110 8.71 -4.91 15.57
C LYS A 110 8.47 -6.42 15.53
N VAL A 111 8.91 -7.11 14.49
CA VAL A 111 8.77 -8.57 14.38
C VAL A 111 10.14 -9.20 14.55
N HIS A 112 10.39 -9.72 15.76
CA HIS A 112 11.52 -10.60 16.11
C HIS A 112 11.24 -12.04 15.69
#